data_AF-A0A0F2N6Q4-F1
#
_entry.id   AF-A0A0F2N6Q4-F1
#
_cell.length_a   1.000
_cell.length_b   1.000
_cell.length_c   1.000
_cell.angle_alpha   90.00
_cell.angle_beta   90.00
_cell.angle_gamma   90.00
#
_symmetry.space_group_name_H-M   'P 1'
#
loop_
_entity.id
_entity.type
_entity.pdbx_description
1 polymer ?
#
loop_
_entity_poly.entity_id
_entity_poly.type
_entity_poly.pdbx_seq_one_letter_code
_entity_poly.pdbx_strand_id
1 'polypeptide(L)'
;MSTDLGSQTGASITKDIAKEKGSILLEFTFVATILLVIFLAMVTFYFLFSERYAIQKVAREGAREASITRNEDWAREKALHAAWLWGLDPNKVEVGFYRDDVTETCVVRYTAIPFSKTFPTLVKGSSLQPVNMSAWATFVWAESQ
;
A
#
# COMPACT_ATOMS: atom_id res chain seq x y z
N MET A 1 -33.17 -22.97 60.86
CA MET A 1 -33.71 -22.00 59.87
C MET A 1 -32.69 -20.87 59.61
N SER A 2 -31.41 -21.18 59.34
CA SER A 2 -30.34 -20.14 59.22
C SER A 2 -29.27 -20.45 58.14
N THR A 3 -29.37 -21.56 57.40
CA THR A 3 -28.32 -21.99 56.46
C THR A 3 -28.52 -21.51 55.02
N ASP A 4 -29.69 -20.97 54.66
CA ASP A 4 -29.98 -20.55 53.27
C ASP A 4 -29.46 -19.15 52.90
N LEU A 5 -29.26 -18.24 53.87
CA LEU A 5 -28.83 -16.87 53.57
C LEU A 5 -27.39 -16.79 53.05
N GLY A 6 -26.47 -17.62 53.57
CA GLY A 6 -25.08 -17.65 53.13
C GLY A 6 -24.90 -18.20 51.70
N SER A 7 -25.75 -19.16 51.32
CA SER A 7 -25.73 -19.78 49.99
C SER A 7 -26.22 -18.82 48.89
N GLN A 8 -27.31 -18.08 49.14
CA GLN A 8 -27.83 -17.11 48.17
C GLN A 8 -26.89 -15.91 47.96
N THR A 9 -26.18 -15.49 49.02
CA THR A 9 -25.24 -14.37 48.93
C THR A 9 -24.00 -14.73 48.11
N GLY A 10 -23.44 -15.94 48.28
CA GLY A 10 -22.33 -16.43 47.47
C GLY A 10 -22.67 -16.63 45.99
N ALA A 11 -23.91 -17.05 45.69
CA ALA A 11 -24.40 -17.20 44.32
C ALA A 11 -24.64 -15.85 43.61
N SER A 12 -25.00 -14.79 44.34
CA SER A 12 -25.12 -13.43 43.77
C SER A 12 -23.75 -12.84 43.43
N ILE A 13 -22.80 -12.90 44.36
CA ILE A 13 -21.45 -12.36 44.18
C ILE A 13 -20.74 -13.03 42.99
N THR A 14 -20.89 -14.35 42.84
CA THR A 14 -20.30 -15.08 41.69
C THR A 14 -20.94 -14.73 40.35
N LYS A 15 -22.25 -14.43 40.32
CA LYS A 15 -22.92 -13.90 39.12
C LYS A 15 -22.48 -12.48 38.77
N ASP A 16 -22.32 -11.63 39.76
CA ASP A 16 -21.87 -10.24 39.56
C ASP A 16 -20.42 -10.20 39.04
N ILE A 17 -19.53 -11.01 39.61
CA ILE A 17 -18.14 -11.17 39.12
C ILE A 17 -18.11 -11.72 37.69
N ALA A 18 -18.97 -12.67 37.34
CA ALA A 18 -19.05 -13.19 35.97
C ALA A 18 -19.54 -12.14 34.97
N LYS A 19 -20.48 -11.26 35.40
CA LYS A 19 -21.00 -10.17 34.59
C LYS A 19 -19.96 -9.06 34.38
N GLU A 20 -19.20 -8.70 35.41
CA GLU A 20 -18.08 -7.75 35.31
C GLU A 20 -16.99 -8.25 34.36
N LYS A 21 -16.61 -9.53 34.46
CA LYS A 21 -15.65 -10.17 33.53
C LYS A 21 -16.14 -10.13 32.08
N GLY A 22 -17.44 -10.30 31.84
CA GLY A 22 -18.05 -10.19 30.52
C GLY A 22 -17.99 -8.78 29.94
N SER A 23 -18.22 -7.76 30.77
CA SER A 23 -18.15 -6.34 30.37
C SER A 23 -16.73 -5.95 29.93
N ILE A 24 -15.73 -6.35 30.72
CA ILE A 24 -14.31 -6.09 30.43
C ILE A 24 -13.87 -6.74 29.11
N LEU A 25 -14.33 -7.97 28.84
CA LEU A 25 -14.02 -8.65 27.59
C LEU A 25 -14.65 -7.92 26.38
N LEU A 26 -15.86 -7.40 26.55
CA LEU A 26 -16.55 -6.65 25.50
C LEU A 26 -15.83 -5.34 25.18
N GLU A 27 -15.50 -4.55 26.21
CA GLU A 27 -14.76 -3.29 26.07
C GLU A 27 -13.40 -3.52 25.40
N PHE A 28 -12.66 -4.54 25.83
CA PHE A 28 -11.40 -4.92 25.20
C PHE A 28 -11.58 -5.32 23.73
N THR A 29 -12.63 -6.10 23.43
CA THR A 29 -12.92 -6.53 22.05
C THR A 29 -13.24 -5.34 21.15
N PHE A 30 -14.00 -4.37 21.64
CA PHE A 30 -14.28 -3.13 20.90
C PHE A 30 -13.00 -2.35 20.61
N VAL A 31 -12.15 -2.15 21.61
CA VAL A 31 -10.87 -1.44 21.44
C VAL A 31 -9.96 -2.19 20.47
N ALA A 32 -9.82 -3.51 20.63
CA ALA A 32 -9.02 -4.35 19.75
C ALA A 32 -9.54 -4.31 18.30
N THR A 33 -10.85 -4.31 18.10
CA THR A 33 -11.47 -4.22 16.76
C THR A 33 -11.16 -2.89 16.10
N ILE A 34 -11.30 -1.78 16.84
CA ILE A 34 -10.97 -0.44 16.33
C ILE A 34 -9.48 -0.35 15.97
N LEU A 35 -8.60 -0.84 16.85
CA LEU A 35 -7.16 -0.86 16.59
C LEU A 35 -6.81 -1.71 15.37
N LEU A 36 -7.47 -2.86 15.19
CA LEU A 36 -7.28 -3.72 14.02
C LEU A 36 -7.69 -3.01 12.72
N VAL A 37 -8.82 -2.31 12.71
CA VAL A 37 -9.25 -1.53 11.54
C VAL A 37 -8.25 -0.43 11.20
N ILE A 38 -7.80 0.33 12.21
CA ILE A 38 -6.80 1.39 12.02
C ILE A 38 -5.48 0.80 11.50
N PHE A 39 -5.02 -0.32 12.07
CA PHE A 39 -3.82 -1.00 11.64
C PHE A 39 -3.89 -1.44 10.17
N LEU A 40 -5.01 -2.03 9.76
CA LEU A 40 -5.23 -2.43 8.36
C LEU A 40 -5.26 -1.23 7.40
N ALA A 41 -5.84 -0.12 7.84
CA ALA A 41 -5.81 1.13 7.07
C ALA A 41 -4.38 1.65 6.91
N MET A 42 -3.56 1.63 7.97
CA MET A 42 -2.15 2.03 7.90
C MET A 42 -1.35 1.14 6.95
N VAL A 43 -1.52 -0.18 7.01
CA VAL A 43 -0.82 -1.13 6.11
C VAL A 43 -1.19 -0.86 4.65
N THR A 44 -2.48 -0.61 4.38
CA THR A 44 -2.94 -0.28 3.02
C THR A 44 -2.34 1.03 2.53
N PHE A 45 -2.31 2.05 3.39
CA PHE A 45 -1.70 3.35 3.06
C PHE A 45 -0.19 3.22 2.82
N TYR A 46 0.50 2.41 3.62
CA TYR A 46 1.93 2.12 3.46
C TYR A 46 2.22 1.52 2.08
N PHE A 47 1.44 0.53 1.63
CA PHE A 47 1.63 -0.05 0.29
C PHE A 47 1.42 0.99 -0.82
N LEU A 48 0.37 1.81 -0.70
CA LEU A 48 0.09 2.87 -1.68
C LEU A 48 1.22 3.91 -1.75
N PHE A 49 1.77 4.28 -0.61
CA PHE A 49 2.89 5.23 -0.52
C PHE A 49 4.19 4.65 -1.06
N SER A 50 4.46 3.37 -0.77
CA SER A 50 5.62 2.65 -1.32
C SER A 50 5.58 2.61 -2.85
N GLU A 51 4.42 2.33 -3.43
CA GLU A 51 4.22 2.33 -4.89
C GLU A 51 4.44 3.72 -5.51
N ARG A 52 3.97 4.79 -4.85
CA ARG A 52 4.24 6.19 -5.26
C ARG A 52 5.73 6.53 -5.26
N TYR A 53 6.47 6.07 -4.25
CA TYR A 53 7.90 6.28 -4.17
C TYR A 53 8.66 5.49 -5.26
N ALA A 54 8.25 4.24 -5.47
CA ALA A 54 8.81 3.37 -6.50
C ALA A 54 8.69 3.97 -7.90
N ILE A 55 7.51 4.45 -8.31
CA ILE A 55 7.32 5.03 -9.66
C ILE A 55 8.20 6.27 -9.90
N GLN A 56 8.47 7.08 -8.87
CA GLN A 56 9.37 8.23 -8.99
C GLN A 56 10.83 7.79 -9.22
N LYS A 57 11.26 6.72 -8.55
CA LYS A 57 12.60 6.15 -8.75
C LYS A 57 12.75 5.57 -10.16
N VAL A 58 11.72 4.86 -10.63
CA VAL A 58 11.68 4.33 -12.00
C VAL A 58 11.73 5.45 -13.03
N ALA A 59 10.94 6.51 -12.88
CA ALA A 59 10.94 7.63 -13.81
C ALA A 59 12.31 8.30 -13.88
N ARG A 60 12.97 8.51 -12.73
CA ARG A 60 14.31 9.08 -12.67
C ARG A 60 15.36 8.20 -13.35
N GLU A 61 15.29 6.89 -13.14
CA GLU A 61 16.26 5.97 -13.74
C GLU A 61 16.06 5.84 -15.25
N GLY A 62 14.80 5.75 -15.71
CA GLY A 62 14.47 5.75 -17.13
C GLY A 62 14.93 7.03 -17.82
N ALA A 63 14.65 8.20 -17.24
CA ALA A 63 15.09 9.47 -17.81
C ALA A 63 16.63 9.60 -17.85
N ARG A 64 17.31 9.11 -16.81
CA ARG A 64 18.78 9.07 -16.76
C ARG A 64 19.36 8.23 -17.90
N GLU A 65 18.89 6.99 -18.05
CA GLU A 65 19.37 6.09 -19.11
C GLU A 65 19.01 6.62 -20.51
N ALA A 66 17.81 7.20 -20.69
CA ALA A 66 17.41 7.84 -21.96
C ALA A 66 18.35 9.00 -22.32
N SER A 67 18.68 9.86 -21.35
CA SER A 67 19.56 11.02 -21.56
C SER A 67 21.01 10.63 -21.91
N ILE A 68 21.48 9.46 -21.46
CA ILE A 68 22.84 8.97 -21.71
C ILE A 68 22.93 8.17 -23.01
N THR A 69 22.06 7.18 -23.19
CA THR A 69 22.16 6.20 -24.29
C THR A 69 21.49 6.69 -25.57
N ARG A 70 20.57 7.67 -25.48
CA ARG A 70 19.71 8.14 -26.59
C ARG A 70 18.89 7.05 -27.27
N ASN A 71 18.74 5.90 -26.62
CA ASN A 71 17.95 4.77 -27.07
C ASN A 71 16.80 4.55 -26.10
N GLU A 72 15.58 4.87 -26.55
CA GLU A 72 14.36 4.77 -25.74
C GLU A 72 14.03 3.32 -25.39
N ASP A 73 14.30 2.36 -26.27
CA ASP A 73 14.01 0.95 -26.00
C ASP A 73 14.92 0.40 -24.90
N TRP A 74 16.21 0.76 -24.94
CA TRP A 74 17.15 0.45 -23.86
C TRP A 74 16.75 1.10 -22.53
N ALA A 75 16.41 2.39 -22.58
CA ALA A 75 15.96 3.12 -21.39
C ALA A 75 14.65 2.54 -20.82
N ARG A 76 13.74 2.08 -21.69
CA ARG A 76 12.50 1.39 -21.30
C ARG A 76 12.81 0.10 -20.56
N GLU A 77 13.71 -0.72 -21.08
CA GLU A 77 14.12 -1.98 -20.43
C GLU A 77 14.72 -1.72 -19.04
N LYS A 78 15.58 -0.70 -18.92
CA LYS A 78 16.16 -0.29 -17.62
C LYS A 78 15.11 0.24 -16.65
N ALA A 79 14.15 1.04 -17.14
CA ALA A 79 13.04 1.50 -16.33
C ALA A 79 12.18 0.33 -15.83
N LEU A 80 11.86 -0.64 -16.69
CA LEU A 80 11.11 -1.84 -16.29
C LEU A 80 11.88 -2.71 -15.30
N HIS A 81 13.20 -2.86 -15.47
CA HIS A 81 14.04 -3.57 -14.52
C HIS A 81 14.07 -2.86 -13.15
N ALA A 82 14.15 -1.53 -13.14
CA ALA A 82 14.01 -0.74 -11.93
C ALA A 82 12.63 -0.95 -11.29
N ALA A 83 11.55 -0.97 -12.10
CA ALA A 83 10.20 -1.17 -11.59
C ALA A 83 10.05 -2.52 -10.87
N TRP A 84 10.61 -3.58 -11.46
CA TRP A 84 10.65 -4.90 -10.84
C TRP A 84 11.44 -4.90 -9.52
N LEU A 85 12.61 -4.26 -9.48
CA LEU A 85 13.43 -4.15 -8.27
C LEU A 85 12.70 -3.44 -7.11
N TRP A 86 11.88 -2.44 -7.43
CA TRP A 86 11.07 -1.72 -6.45
C TRP A 86 9.72 -2.40 -6.13
N GLY A 87 9.48 -3.61 -6.64
CA GLY A 87 8.29 -4.40 -6.32
C GLY A 87 7.00 -3.91 -7.00
N LEU A 88 7.12 -3.18 -8.11
CA LEU A 88 6.01 -2.85 -9.00
C LEU A 88 5.73 -4.02 -9.94
N ASP A 89 4.45 -4.23 -10.25
CA ASP A 89 4.02 -5.22 -11.24
C ASP A 89 4.34 -4.70 -12.66
N PRO A 90 5.25 -5.35 -13.42
CA PRO A 90 5.65 -4.86 -14.74
C PRO A 90 4.47 -4.76 -15.73
N ASN A 91 3.43 -5.57 -15.54
CA ASN A 91 2.25 -5.56 -16.44
C ASN A 91 1.33 -4.36 -16.21
N LYS A 92 1.54 -3.61 -15.11
CA LYS A 92 0.75 -2.44 -14.73
C LYS A 92 1.54 -1.14 -14.85
N VAL A 93 2.78 -1.22 -15.33
CA VAL A 93 3.69 -0.09 -15.52
C VAL A 93 3.75 0.24 -17.00
N GLU A 94 3.39 1.47 -17.35
CA GLU A 94 3.59 2.03 -18.68
C GLU A 94 4.70 3.08 -18.61
N VAL A 95 5.69 2.99 -19.49
CA VAL A 95 6.81 3.92 -19.56
C VAL A 95 6.79 4.60 -20.93
N GLY A 96 6.65 5.91 -20.93
CA GLY A 96 6.74 6.76 -22.11
C GLY A 96 7.92 7.72 -22.01
N PHE A 97 8.47 8.09 -23.16
CA PHE A 97 9.56 9.05 -23.27
C PHE A 97 9.09 10.23 -24.14
N TYR A 98 9.50 11.42 -23.76
CA TYR A 98 9.27 12.65 -24.51
C TYR A 98 10.60 13.39 -24.60
N ARG A 99 11.08 13.53 -25.83
CA ARG A 99 12.30 14.27 -26.15
C ARG A 99 11.93 15.68 -26.58
N ASP A 100 12.59 16.66 -25.98
CA ASP A 100 12.60 18.07 -26.39
C ASP A 100 13.99 18.42 -26.99
N ASP A 101 14.27 19.68 -27.32
CA ASP A 101 15.52 20.12 -27.97
C ASP A 101 16.79 19.99 -27.11
N VAL A 102 16.68 19.85 -25.79
CA VAL A 102 17.82 19.64 -24.87
C VAL A 102 17.50 18.70 -23.72
N THR A 103 16.26 18.20 -23.63
CA THR A 103 15.81 17.39 -22.50
C THR A 103 15.17 16.08 -22.91
N GLU A 104 15.31 15.10 -22.03
CA GLU A 104 14.66 13.80 -22.09
C GLU A 104 13.77 13.66 -20.86
N THR A 105 12.46 13.54 -21.09
CA THR A 105 11.46 13.35 -20.03
C THR A 105 10.92 11.93 -20.08
N CYS A 106 11.15 11.17 -19.00
CA CYS A 106 10.50 9.88 -18.79
C CYS A 106 9.21 10.09 -18.01
N VAL A 107 8.10 9.54 -18.51
CA VAL A 107 6.80 9.52 -17.86
C VAL A 107 6.45 8.07 -17.56
N VAL A 108 6.23 7.78 -16.29
CA VAL A 108 5.83 6.46 -15.80
C VAL A 108 4.39 6.54 -15.31
N ARG A 109 3.52 5.71 -15.86
CA ARG A 109 2.15 5.51 -15.37
C ARG A 109 2.06 4.13 -14.73
N TYR A 110 1.40 4.07 -13.59
CA TYR A 110 1.17 2.83 -12.86
C TYR A 110 -0.27 2.74 -12.39
N THR A 111 -0.86 1.57 -12.58
CA THR A 111 -2.24 1.30 -12.15
C THR A 111 -2.21 0.49 -10.85
N ALA A 112 -2.46 1.14 -9.72
CA ALA A 112 -2.54 0.48 -8.42
C ALA A 112 -3.97 0.02 -8.14
N ILE A 113 -4.14 -1.20 -7.62
CA ILE A 113 -5.43 -1.70 -7.12
C ILE A 113 -5.34 -1.73 -5.59
N PRO A 114 -6.00 -0.81 -4.87
CA PRO A 114 -6.01 -0.82 -3.41
C PRO A 114 -6.47 -2.16 -2.86
N PHE A 115 -5.95 -2.56 -1.70
CA PHE A 115 -6.30 -3.82 -1.02
C PHE A 115 -5.93 -5.12 -1.76
N SER A 116 -5.44 -5.07 -3.00
CA SER A 116 -5.05 -6.28 -3.75
C SER A 116 -3.93 -7.07 -3.06
N LYS A 117 -3.00 -6.37 -2.39
CA LYS A 117 -1.90 -6.98 -1.62
C LYS A 117 -2.32 -7.41 -0.21
N THR A 118 -3.24 -6.69 0.42
CA THR A 118 -3.65 -6.92 1.82
C THR A 118 -4.78 -7.95 1.94
N PHE A 119 -5.73 -7.96 0.99
CA PHE A 119 -6.92 -8.80 1.02
C PHE A 119 -7.27 -9.38 -0.37
N PRO A 120 -6.39 -10.20 -0.97
CA PRO A 120 -6.58 -10.68 -2.33
C PRO A 120 -7.88 -11.47 -2.53
N THR A 121 -8.34 -12.20 -1.51
CA THR A 121 -9.59 -12.97 -1.54
C THR A 121 -10.85 -12.10 -1.47
N LEU A 122 -10.82 -10.96 -0.79
CA LEU A 122 -11.95 -10.01 -0.74
C LEU A 122 -12.09 -9.24 -2.06
N VAL A 123 -10.97 -9.02 -2.76
CA VAL A 123 -10.91 -8.23 -4.00
C VAL A 123 -11.21 -9.07 -5.27
N LYS A 124 -11.10 -10.41 -5.21
CA LYS A 124 -11.30 -11.31 -6.37
C LYS A 124 -12.63 -11.17 -7.11
N GLY A 125 -13.66 -10.57 -6.51
CA GLY A 125 -14.98 -10.37 -7.12
C GLY A 125 -15.48 -8.93 -7.16
N SER A 126 -14.70 -7.96 -6.68
CA SER A 126 -15.12 -6.56 -6.58
C SER A 126 -14.27 -5.67 -7.50
N SER A 127 -14.95 -4.91 -8.37
CA SER A 127 -14.33 -3.89 -9.21
C SER A 127 -13.96 -2.68 -8.35
N LEU A 128 -12.87 -2.80 -7.59
CA LEU A 128 -12.27 -1.63 -6.94
C LEU A 128 -11.79 -0.67 -8.01
N GLN A 129 -12.06 0.63 -7.81
CA GLN A 129 -11.61 1.65 -8.75
C GLN A 129 -10.08 1.66 -8.78
N PRO A 130 -9.47 1.45 -9.96
CA PRO A 130 -8.02 1.52 -10.08
C PRO A 130 -7.55 2.94 -9.76
N VAL A 131 -6.49 3.05 -8.97
CA VAL A 131 -5.83 4.32 -8.69
C VAL A 131 -4.70 4.48 -9.68
N ASN A 132 -4.91 5.37 -10.65
CA ASN A 132 -3.89 5.72 -11.62
C ASN A 132 -2.87 6.66 -10.97
N MET A 133 -1.61 6.30 -11.13
CA MET A 133 -0.48 7.04 -10.61
C MET A 133 0.43 7.42 -11.74
N SER A 134 0.89 8.67 -11.78
CA SER A 134 1.89 9.10 -12.75
C SER A 134 3.04 9.79 -12.03
N ALA A 135 4.25 9.51 -12.49
CA ALA A 135 5.45 10.24 -12.12
C ALA A 135 6.22 10.57 -13.39
N TRP A 136 6.95 11.68 -13.37
CA TRP A 136 7.83 12.06 -14.46
C TRP A 136 9.16 12.55 -13.90
N ALA A 137 10.21 12.40 -14.71
CA ALA A 137 11.51 12.97 -14.45
C ALA A 137 12.10 13.47 -15.76
N THR A 138 12.74 14.64 -15.70
CA THR A 138 13.35 15.29 -16.85
C THR A 138 14.85 15.43 -16.59
N PHE A 139 15.65 15.00 -17.56
CA PHE A 139 17.11 15.14 -17.54
C PHE A 139 17.56 15.87 -18.80
N VAL A 140 18.60 16.69 -18.67
CA VAL A 140 19.28 17.31 -19.81
C VAL A 140 20.24 16.29 -20.40
N TRP A 141 20.31 16.14 -21.72
CA TRP A 141 21.33 15.27 -22.31
C TRP A 141 22.69 15.97 -22.33
N ALA A 142 23.76 15.19 -22.25
CA ALA A 142 25.09 15.71 -22.52
C ALA A 142 25.21 15.98 -24.04
N GLU A 143 25.54 17.21 -24.41
CA GLU A 143 26.10 17.47 -25.74
C GLU A 143 27.41 16.67 -25.82
N SER A 144 27.57 15.90 -26.91
CA SER A 144 28.87 15.30 -27.21
C SER A 144 29.83 16.45 -27.52
N GLN A 145 30.70 16.78 -26.56
CA GLN A 145 31.93 17.51 -26.87
C GLN A 145 32.84 16.64 -27.74
#